data_AF-A0A356UDL0-F1
#
_entry.id   AF-A0A356UDL0-F1
#
_cell.length_a   1.000
_cell.length_b   1.000
_cell.length_c   1.000
_cell.angle_alpha   90.00
_cell.angle_beta   90.00
_cell.angle_gamma   90.00
#
_symmetry.space_group_name_H-M   'P 1'
#
loop_
_entity.id
_entity.type
_entity.pdbx_description
1 polymer ?
#
loop_
_entity_poly.entity_id
_entity_poly.type
_entity_poly.pdbx_seq_one_letter_code
_entity_poly.pdbx_strand_id
1 'polypeptide(L)'
;MRKSVNIANKTAPIVAFLILLAIWELGVRLYHIPSYILAGPGQVLVTITKTYPMLWFHGSMTMLEAISGFILAIVIAFVMAFLLDTLFWLNRAIYPLLIISQTIPLIVLAVL
;
A
#
# COMPACT_ATOMS: atom_id res chain seq x y z
N MET A 1 4.92 -17.00 40.06
CA MET A 1 4.83 -16.51 38.66
C MET A 1 3.40 -16.02 38.43
N ARG A 2 3.18 -14.69 38.32
CA ARG A 2 1.84 -14.10 38.13
C ARG A 2 1.40 -14.32 36.68
N LYS A 3 0.30 -15.03 36.44
CA LYS A 3 -0.30 -15.18 35.10
C LYS A 3 -0.68 -13.78 34.58
N SER A 4 -0.19 -13.41 33.41
CA SER A 4 -0.62 -12.19 32.73
C SER A 4 -2.13 -12.27 32.46
N VAL A 5 -2.86 -11.21 32.81
CA VAL A 5 -4.30 -11.09 32.54
C VAL A 5 -4.48 -11.17 31.03
N ASN A 6 -5.41 -12.01 30.57
CA ASN A 6 -5.67 -12.20 29.16
C ASN A 6 -6.29 -10.92 28.57
N ILE A 7 -5.47 -10.10 27.90
CA ILE A 7 -5.86 -8.83 27.26
C ILE A 7 -6.64 -9.09 25.95
N ALA A 8 -6.86 -10.35 25.55
CA ALA A 8 -7.56 -10.73 24.33
C ALA A 8 -9.09 -10.53 24.40
N ASN A 9 -9.56 -9.47 25.04
CA ASN A 9 -10.96 -9.07 24.97
C ASN A 9 -11.22 -8.35 23.64
N LYS A 10 -11.59 -9.12 22.60
CA LYS A 10 -11.90 -8.60 21.25
C LYS A 10 -13.06 -7.60 21.24
N THR A 11 -13.91 -7.58 22.28
CA THR A 11 -15.07 -6.69 22.35
C THR A 11 -14.67 -5.23 22.57
N ALA A 12 -13.67 -4.96 23.40
CA ALA A 12 -13.28 -3.59 23.73
C ALA A 12 -12.75 -2.81 22.51
N PRO A 13 -11.86 -3.36 21.66
CA PRO A 13 -11.45 -2.69 20.42
C PRO A 13 -12.60 -2.42 19.44
N ILE A 14 -13.54 -3.37 19.30
CA ILE A 14 -14.68 -3.21 18.39
C ILE A 14 -15.59 -2.08 18.86
N VAL A 15 -15.91 -2.05 20.15
CA VAL A 15 -16.76 -0.99 20.74
C VAL A 15 -16.07 0.36 20.60
N ALA A 16 -14.77 0.46 20.91
CA ALA A 16 -14.01 1.69 20.74
C ALA A 16 -14.02 2.19 19.27
N PHE A 17 -13.85 1.27 18.31
CA PHE A 17 -13.89 1.60 16.88
C PHE A 17 -15.27 2.09 16.44
N LEU A 18 -16.35 1.44 16.88
CA LEU A 18 -17.72 1.88 16.57
C LEU A 18 -18.04 3.25 17.16
N ILE A 19 -17.59 3.52 18.39
CA ILE A 19 -17.72 4.85 19.02
C ILE A 19 -16.97 5.90 18.19
N LEU A 20 -15.76 5.60 17.73
CA LEU A 20 -14.98 6.50 16.89
C LEU A 20 -15.68 6.79 15.56
N LEU A 21 -16.24 5.78 14.89
CA LEU A 21 -17.03 5.97 13.68
C LEU A 21 -18.28 6.83 13.92
N ALA A 22 -18.96 6.63 15.06
CA ALA A 22 -20.12 7.43 15.43
C ALA A 22 -19.73 8.90 15.67
N ILE A 23 -18.63 9.15 16.38
CA ILE A 23 -18.11 10.51 16.60
C ILE A 23 -17.75 11.17 15.25
N TRP A 24 -17.11 10.44 14.34
CA TRP A 24 -16.75 10.95 13.02
C TRP A 24 -17.99 11.30 12.17
N GLU A 25 -18.96 10.39 12.04
CA GLU A 25 -20.19 10.63 11.28
C GLU A 25 -21.00 11.79 11.88
N LEU A 26 -21.14 11.83 13.21
CA LEU A 26 -21.82 12.93 13.89
C LEU A 26 -21.09 14.25 13.71
N GLY A 27 -19.75 14.26 13.80
CA GLY A 27 -18.94 15.46 13.56
C GLY A 27 -19.16 16.02 12.15
N VAL A 28 -19.07 15.17 11.12
CA VAL A 28 -19.31 15.61 9.73
C VAL A 28 -20.72 16.17 9.55
N ARG A 29 -21.74 15.52 10.13
CA ARG A 29 -23.13 15.96 10.01
C ARG A 29 -23.43 17.25 10.78
N LEU A 30 -22.98 17.35 12.03
CA LEU A 30 -23.25 18.52 12.90
C LEU A 30 -22.55 19.77 12.36
N TYR A 31 -21.30 19.64 11.94
CA TYR A 31 -20.51 20.76 11.41
C TYR A 31 -20.72 21.01 9.90
N HIS A 32 -21.61 20.25 9.25
CA HIS A 32 -21.92 20.39 7.81
C HIS A 32 -20.66 20.41 6.93
N ILE A 33 -19.70 19.54 7.25
CA ILE A 33 -18.39 19.54 6.58
C ILE A 33 -18.60 19.15 5.11
N PRO A 34 -18.11 19.94 4.15
CA PRO A 34 -18.21 19.59 2.74
C PRO A 34 -17.53 18.25 2.43
N SER A 35 -18.18 17.42 1.61
CA SER A 35 -17.71 16.06 1.31
C SER A 35 -16.38 15.99 0.54
N TYR A 36 -15.96 17.10 -0.08
CA TYR A 36 -14.64 17.19 -0.72
C TYR A 36 -13.50 17.42 0.29
N ILE A 37 -13.81 17.85 1.52
CA ILE A 37 -12.85 17.97 2.63
C ILE A 37 -12.86 16.68 3.44
N LEU A 38 -14.05 16.24 3.88
CA LEU A 38 -14.21 15.04 4.68
C LEU A 38 -15.60 14.43 4.46
N ALA A 39 -15.65 13.33 3.72
CA ALA A 39 -16.85 12.52 3.61
C ALA A 39 -17.08 11.73 4.91
N GLY A 40 -18.33 11.63 5.36
CA GLY A 40 -18.70 10.77 6.48
C GLY A 40 -18.51 9.28 6.15
N PRO A 41 -18.22 8.42 7.13
CA PRO A 41 -18.03 6.98 6.90
C PRO A 41 -19.23 6.32 6.21
N GLY A 42 -20.46 6.76 6.48
CA GLY A 42 -21.64 6.26 5.77
C GLY A 42 -21.63 6.61 4.28
N GLN A 43 -21.22 7.84 3.95
CA GLN A 43 -21.09 8.29 2.56
C GLN A 43 -19.97 7.53 1.82
N VAL A 44 -18.86 7.26 2.50
CA VAL A 44 -17.75 6.45 1.95
C VAL A 44 -18.26 5.05 1.55
N LEU A 45 -19.01 4.37 2.42
CA LEU A 45 -19.58 3.04 2.13
C LEU A 45 -20.53 3.06 0.92
N VAL A 46 -21.39 4.08 0.83
CA VAL A 46 -22.31 4.23 -0.31
C VAL A 46 -21.54 4.48 -1.61
N THR A 47 -20.50 5.31 -1.58
CA THR A 47 -19.69 5.60 -2.76
C THR A 47 -18.94 4.36 -3.21
N ILE A 48 -18.30 3.63 -2.28
CA ILE A 48 -17.57 2.38 -2.60
C ILE A 48 -18.47 1.39 -3.32
N THR A 49 -19.71 1.17 -2.85
CA THR A 49 -20.62 0.21 -3.49
C THR A 49 -21.07 0.67 -4.88
N LYS A 50 -21.27 1.98 -5.09
CA LYS A 50 -21.63 2.55 -6.41
C LYS A 50 -20.47 2.51 -7.40
N THR A 51 -19.25 2.81 -6.96
CA THR A 51 -18.05 2.84 -7.83
C THR A 51 -17.29 1.53 -7.83
N TYR A 52 -17.79 0.48 -7.16
CA TYR A 52 -17.11 -0.80 -7.03
C TYR A 52 -16.67 -1.40 -8.38
N PRO A 53 -17.50 -1.46 -9.44
CA PRO A 53 -17.07 -2.03 -10.71
C PRO A 53 -15.89 -1.27 -11.34
N MET A 54 -15.89 0.05 -11.21
CA MET A 54 -14.81 0.91 -11.70
C MET A 54 -13.53 0.74 -10.86
N LEU A 55 -13.66 0.74 -9.53
CA LEU A 55 -12.55 0.50 -8.61
C LEU A 55 -11.92 -0.87 -8.84
N TRP A 56 -12.75 -1.89 -9.06
CA TRP A 56 -12.29 -3.25 -9.37
C TRP A 56 -11.58 -3.31 -10.71
N PHE A 57 -12.14 -2.69 -11.75
CA PHE A 57 -11.52 -2.65 -13.07
C PHE A 57 -10.13 -2.00 -13.02
N HIS A 58 -10.02 -0.78 -12.50
CA HIS A 58 -8.72 -0.10 -12.44
C HIS A 58 -7.77 -0.76 -11.45
N GLY A 59 -8.27 -1.16 -10.27
CA GLY A 59 -7.46 -1.82 -9.25
C GLY A 59 -6.88 -3.15 -9.72
N SER A 60 -7.68 -3.96 -10.44
CA SER A 60 -7.21 -5.22 -11.01
C SER A 60 -6.17 -5.02 -12.11
N MET A 61 -6.31 -4.00 -12.96
CA MET A 61 -5.31 -3.67 -13.97
C MET A 61 -3.98 -3.22 -13.33
N THR A 62 -4.02 -2.29 -12.38
CA THR A 62 -2.80 -1.87 -11.66
C THR A 62 -2.15 -3.04 -10.91
N MET A 63 -2.95 -3.94 -10.32
CA MET A 63 -2.41 -5.12 -9.65
C MET A 63 -1.77 -6.10 -10.63
N LEU A 64 -2.35 -6.28 -11.82
CA LEU A 64 -1.79 -7.10 -12.89
C LEU A 64 -0.47 -6.51 -13.42
N GLU A 65 -0.42 -5.21 -13.66
CA GLU A 65 0.79 -4.48 -14.04
C GLU A 65 1.89 -4.61 -12.99
N ALA A 66 1.55 -4.46 -11.70
CA ALA A 66 2.50 -4.60 -10.60
C ALA A 66 3.05 -6.04 -10.50
N ILE A 67 2.18 -7.05 -10.58
CA ILE A 67 2.58 -8.47 -10.47
C ILE A 67 3.43 -8.87 -11.69
N SER A 68 3.01 -8.50 -12.90
CA SER A 68 3.76 -8.81 -14.12
C SER A 68 5.13 -8.14 -14.13
N GLY A 69 5.21 -6.86 -13.77
CA GLY A 69 6.48 -6.14 -13.63
C GLY A 69 7.39 -6.73 -12.54
N PHE A 70 6.81 -7.17 -11.41
CA PHE A 70 7.56 -7.82 -10.34
C PHE A 70 8.14 -9.17 -10.75
N ILE A 71 7.35 -10.01 -11.43
CA ILE A 71 7.83 -11.30 -11.96
C ILE A 71 8.96 -11.08 -12.96
N LEU A 72 8.79 -10.12 -13.89
CA LEU A 72 9.82 -9.77 -14.86
C LEU A 72 11.10 -9.30 -14.16
N ALA A 73 10.98 -8.44 -13.14
CA ALA A 73 12.11 -7.97 -12.35
C ALA A 73 12.84 -9.11 -11.64
N ILE A 74 12.13 -10.09 -11.07
CA ILE A 74 12.75 -11.28 -10.44
C ILE A 74 13.57 -12.06 -11.45
N VAL A 75 13.02 -12.34 -12.64
CA VAL A 75 13.72 -13.10 -13.68
C VAL A 75 15.01 -12.39 -14.09
N ILE A 76 14.93 -11.09 -14.34
CA ILE A 76 16.09 -10.27 -14.70
C ILE A 76 17.12 -10.24 -13.55
N ALA A 77 16.67 -10.05 -12.32
CA ALA A 77 17.54 -10.01 -11.14
C ALA A 77 18.27 -11.34 -10.93
N PHE A 78 17.60 -12.46 -11.16
CA PHE A 78 18.21 -13.79 -11.03
C PHE A 78 19.31 -14.03 -12.07
N VAL A 79 19.03 -13.70 -13.34
CA VAL A 79 20.04 -13.79 -14.42
C VAL A 79 21.21 -12.85 -14.11
N MET A 80 20.92 -11.61 -13.69
CA MET A 80 21.95 -10.64 -13.33
C MET A 80 22.81 -11.13 -12.16
N ALA A 81 22.20 -11.67 -11.10
CA ALA A 81 22.93 -12.20 -9.95
C ALA A 81 23.90 -13.33 -10.36
N PHE A 82 23.45 -14.27 -11.20
CA PHE A 82 24.30 -15.33 -11.72
C PHE A 82 25.48 -14.79 -12.55
N LEU A 83 25.23 -13.80 -13.42
CA LEU A 83 26.28 -13.17 -14.22
C LEU A 83 27.30 -12.39 -13.37
N LEU A 84 26.84 -11.69 -12.34
CA LEU A 84 27.71 -10.94 -11.43
C LEU A 84 28.53 -11.86 -10.52
N ASP A 85 28.08 -13.06 -10.22
CA ASP A 85 28.84 -14.05 -9.45
C ASP A 85 29.91 -14.74 -10.33
N THR A 86 29.57 -15.04 -11.58
CA THR A 86 30.46 -15.75 -12.50
C THR A 86 31.52 -14.87 -13.17
N LEU A 87 31.21 -13.59 -13.46
CA LEU A 87 32.08 -12.69 -14.21
C LEU A 87 32.62 -11.56 -13.32
N PHE A 88 33.85 -11.71 -12.82
CA PHE A 88 34.51 -10.73 -11.95
C PHE A 88 34.54 -9.30 -12.53
N TRP A 89 34.76 -9.15 -13.85
CA TRP A 89 34.77 -7.84 -14.49
C TRP A 89 33.39 -7.19 -14.51
N LEU A 90 32.34 -7.97 -14.78
CA LEU A 90 30.96 -7.49 -14.81
C LEU A 90 30.50 -7.06 -13.41
N ASN A 91 30.86 -7.83 -12.39
CA ASN A 91 30.62 -7.48 -10.99
C ASN A 91 31.16 -6.07 -10.69
N ARG A 92 32.45 -5.85 -10.96
CA ARG A 92 33.10 -4.58 -10.65
C ARG A 92 32.55 -3.39 -11.43
N ALA A 93 32.03 -3.61 -12.64
CA ALA A 93 31.44 -2.56 -13.47
C ALA A 93 29.98 -2.24 -13.11
N ILE A 94 29.14 -3.25 -12.92
CA ILE A 94 27.68 -3.08 -12.77
C ILE A 94 27.26 -2.96 -11.31
N TYR A 95 27.93 -3.64 -10.38
CA TYR A 95 27.53 -3.65 -8.96
C TYR A 95 27.46 -2.24 -8.34
N PRO A 96 28.41 -1.31 -8.60
CA PRO A 96 28.30 0.06 -8.11
C PRO A 96 27.09 0.82 -8.69
N LEU A 97 26.79 0.63 -9.98
CA LEU A 97 25.64 1.26 -10.64
C LEU A 97 24.31 0.76 -10.06
N LEU A 98 24.23 -0.54 -9.73
CA LEU A 98 23.07 -1.13 -9.07
C LEU A 98 22.82 -0.52 -7.70
N ILE A 99 23.88 -0.28 -6.90
CA ILE A 99 23.70 0.36 -5.58
C ILE A 99 23.22 1.80 -5.74
N ILE A 100 23.78 2.55 -6.69
CA ILE A 100 23.38 3.94 -6.94
C ILE A 100 21.92 4.02 -7.39
N SER A 101 21.46 3.12 -8.26
CA SER A 101 20.07 3.15 -8.74
C SER A 101 19.05 3.01 -7.60
N GLN A 102 19.37 2.24 -6.56
CA GLN A 102 18.51 2.06 -5.37
C GLN A 102 18.41 3.32 -4.49
N THR A 103 19.30 4.30 -4.69
CA THR A 103 19.27 5.57 -3.94
C THR A 103 18.44 6.65 -4.63
N ILE A 104 18.01 6.43 -5.88
CA ILE A 104 17.23 7.39 -6.64
C ILE A 104 15.80 7.45 -6.06
N PRO A 105 15.31 8.64 -5.63
CA PRO A 105 13.95 8.77 -5.13
C PRO A 105 12.91 8.44 -6.20
N LEU A 106 11.89 7.67 -5.85
CA LEU A 106 10.85 7.23 -6.79
C LEU A 106 10.10 8.41 -7.44
N ILE A 107 9.96 9.54 -6.73
CA ILE A 107 9.29 10.73 -7.28
C ILE A 107 10.04 11.33 -8.47
N VAL A 108 11.36 11.16 -8.55
CA VAL A 108 12.18 11.63 -9.69
C VAL A 108 11.93 10.75 -10.91
N LEU A 109 11.77 9.44 -10.71
CA LEU A 109 11.50 8.49 -11.78
C LEU A 109 10.11 8.67 -12.39
N ALA A 110 9.13 9.15 -11.62
CA ALA A 110 7.78 9.40 -12.11
C ALA A 110 7.67 10.59 -13.10
N VAL A 111 8.71 11.44 -13.17
CA VAL A 111 8.76 12.63 -14.04
C VAL A 111 9.57 12.38 -15.33
N LEU A 112 10.42 11.35 -15.35
CA LEU A 112 11.30 11.00 -16.47
C LEU A 112 10.54 10.28 -17.58
#